data_AF-A0A7C5FSA0-F1
#
_entry.id   AF-A0A7C5FSA0-F1
#
_cell.length_a   1.000
_cell.length_b   1.000
_cell.length_c   1.000
_cell.angle_alpha   90.00
_cell.angle_beta   90.00
_cell.angle_gamma   90.00
#
_symmetry.space_group_name_H-M   'P 1'
#
loop_
_entity.id
_entity.type
_entity.pdbx_description
1 polymer ?
#
loop_
_entity_poly.entity_id
_entity_poly.type
_entity_poly.pdbx_seq_one_letter_code
_entity_poly.pdbx_strand_id
1 'polypeptide(L)' 'MDNIIVDLQMKLSFQDGLLEELNQVVTDQQQQISRLELTLETLKVQVQTMQTTQLVSEPNEPPPPHY' A
#
# COMPACT_ATOMS: atom_id res chain seq x y z
N MET A 1 -36.47 -14.95 -32.78
CA MET A 1 -36.42 -14.01 -31.65
C MET A 1 -35.74 -14.65 -30.45
N ASP A 2 -36.14 -15.86 -30.06
CA ASP A 2 -35.57 -16.56 -28.89
C ASP A 2 -34.05 -16.79 -28.94
N ASN A 3 -33.50 -17.09 -30.11
CA ASN A 3 -32.05 -17.31 -30.28
C ASN A 3 -31.21 -16.04 -29.94
N ILE A 4 -31.71 -14.86 -30.32
CA ILE A 4 -31.05 -13.57 -29.99
C ILE A 4 -31.07 -13.33 -28.47
N ILE A 5 -32.16 -13.70 -27.80
CA ILE A 5 -32.29 -13.54 -26.35
C ILE A 5 -31.30 -14.46 -25.62
N VAL A 6 -31.16 -15.71 -26.07
CA VAL A 6 -30.21 -16.67 -25.50
C VAL A 6 -28.76 -16.19 -25.67
N ASP A 7 -28.40 -15.70 -26.86
CA ASP A 7 -27.07 -15.16 -27.13
C ASP A 7 -26.74 -13.94 -26.24
N LEU A 8 -27.72 -13.05 -26.03
CA LEU A 8 -27.55 -11.90 -25.14
C LEU A 8 -27.39 -12.31 -23.69
N GLN A 9 -28.15 -13.30 -23.22
CA GLN A 9 -28.01 -13.84 -21.86
C GLN A 9 -26.65 -14.48 -21.64
N MET A 10 -26.14 -15.26 -22.60
CA MET A 10 -24.80 -15.84 -22.53
C MET A 10 -23.71 -14.76 -22.44
N LYS A 11 -23.81 -13.72 -23.28
CA LYS A 11 -22.88 -12.58 -23.25
C LYS A 11 -22.94 -11.83 -21.92
N LEU A 12 -24.14 -11.63 -21.38
CA LEU A 12 -24.34 -10.96 -20.10
C LEU A 12 -23.69 -11.76 -18.97
N SER A 13 -23.94 -13.07 -18.88
CA SER A 13 -23.32 -13.92 -17.85
C SER A 13 -21.79 -13.92 -17.94
N PHE A 14 -21.23 -13.88 -19.15
CA PHE A 14 -19.79 -13.74 -19.32
C PHE A 14 -19.27 -12.38 -18.84
N GLN A 15 -19.99 -11.30 -19.15
CA GLN A 15 -19.63 -9.95 -18.69
C GLN A 15 -19.74 -9.81 -17.17
N ASP A 16 -20.76 -10.41 -16.55
CA ASP A 16 -20.92 -10.42 -15.09
C ASP A 16 -19.73 -11.13 -14.42
N GLY A 17 -19.30 -12.27 -14.95
CA GLY A 17 -18.11 -12.98 -14.46
C GLY A 17 -16.82 -12.15 -14.62
N LEU A 18 -16.67 -11.47 -15.76
CA LEU A 18 -15.53 -10.58 -15.99
C LEU A 18 -15.52 -9.38 -15.03
N LEU A 19 -16.69 -8.82 -14.72
CA LEU A 19 -16.82 -7.73 -13.75
C LEU A 19 -16.42 -8.18 -12.35
N GLU A 20 -16.80 -9.39 -11.94
CA GLU A 20 -16.42 -9.95 -10.65
C GLU A 20 -14.90 -10.18 -10.56
N GLU A 21 -14.29 -10.73 -11.61
CA GLU A 21 -12.83 -10.92 -11.69
C GLU A 21 -12.08 -9.58 -11.62
N LEU A 22 -12.55 -8.58 -12.38
CA LEU A 22 -11.95 -7.24 -12.35
C LEU A 22 -12.07 -6.61 -10.95
N ASN A 23 -13.22 -6.75 -10.30
CA ASN A 23 -13.43 -6.22 -8.96
C ASN A 23 -12.50 -6.89 -7.93
N GLN A 24 -12.29 -8.21 -8.06
CA GLN A 24 -11.33 -8.94 -7.23
C GLN A 24 -9.91 -8.40 -7.41
N VAL A 25 -9.46 -8.24 -8.67
CA VAL A 25 -8.13 -7.69 -8.98
C VAL A 25 -7.97 -6.27 -8.43
N VAL A 26 -8.96 -5.39 -8.60
CA VAL A 26 -8.91 -4.02 -8.08
C VAL A 26 -8.84 -4.01 -6.56
N THR A 27 -9.62 -4.86 -5.89
CA THR A 27 -9.61 -4.97 -4.43
C THR A 27 -8.25 -5.44 -3.92
N ASP A 28 -7.65 -6.45 -4.56
CA ASP A 28 -6.33 -6.97 -4.19
C ASP A 28 -5.22 -5.94 -4.42
N GLN A 29 -5.32 -5.15 -5.49
CA GLN A 29 -4.41 -4.04 -5.74
C GLN A 29 -4.56 -2.95 -4.68
N GLN A 30 -5.79 -2.58 -4.30
CA GLN A 30 -6.04 -1.58 -3.27
C GLN A 30 -5.44 -2.01 -1.92
N GLN A 31 -5.58 -3.29 -1.56
CA GLN A 31 -4.96 -3.82 -0.34
C GLN A 31 -3.42 -3.77 -0.40
N GLN A 32 -2.82 -4.04 -1.57
CA GLN A 32 -1.37 -3.92 -1.76
C GLN A 32 -0.90 -2.47 -1.60
N ILE A 33 -1.62 -1.52 -2.21
CA ILE A 33 -1.32 -0.08 -2.09
C ILE A 33 -1.39 0.35 -0.63
N SER A 34 -2.45 0.01 0.09
CA SER A 34 -2.58 0.39 1.51
C SER A 34 -1.46 -0.17 2.39
N ARG A 35 -0.95 -1.38 2.10
CA ARG A 35 0.23 -1.93 2.79
C ARG A 35 1.51 -1.15 2.47
N LEU A 36 1.68 -0.75 1.21
CA LEU A 36 2.83 0.06 0.78
C LEU A 36 2.79 1.45 1.43
N GLU A 37 1.63 2.09 1.46
CA GLU A 37 1.42 3.41 2.11
C GLU A 37 1.79 3.34 3.59
N LEU A 38 1.31 2.32 4.32
CA LEU A 38 1.65 2.13 5.73
C LEU A 38 3.17 1.93 5.95
N THR A 39 3.79 1.16 5.06
CA THR A 39 5.24 0.92 5.11
C THR A 39 6.02 2.22 4.87
N LEU A 40 5.58 3.04 3.92
CA LEU A 40 6.20 4.33 3.61
C LEU A 40 6.08 5.32 4.77
N GLU A 41 4.91 5.43 5.41
CA GLU A 41 4.74 6.28 6.58
C GLU A 41 5.63 5.81 7.75
N THR A 42 5.73 4.49 7.95
CA THR A 42 6.63 3.92 8.97
C THR A 42 8.10 4.29 8.67
N LEU A 43 8.54 4.16 7.42
CA LEU A 43 9.89 4.51 7.01
C LEU A 43 10.18 6.00 7.18
N LYS A 44 9.21 6.86 6.84
CA LYS A 44 9.31 8.32 7.00
C LYS A 44 9.50 8.69 8.47
N VAL A 45 8.75 8.08 9.39
CA VAL A 45 8.94 8.27 10.83
C VAL A 45 10.34 7.82 11.25
N GLN A 46 10.80 6.65 10.82
CA GLN A 46 12.15 6.17 11.15
C GLN A 46 13.24 7.14 10.68
N VAL A 47 13.17 7.64 9.45
CA VAL A 47 14.13 8.62 8.92
C VAL A 47 14.12 9.92 9.72
N GLN A 48 12.94 10.43 10.10
CA GLN A 48 12.82 11.64 10.93
C GLN A 48 13.41 11.44 12.33
N THR A 49 13.18 10.27 12.95
CA THR A 49 13.77 9.96 14.26
C THR A 49 15.29 9.90 14.20
N MET A 50 15.86 9.27 13.16
CA MET A 50 17.32 9.21 12.97
C MET A 50 17.94 10.61 12.82
N GLN A 51 17.32 11.49 12.02
CA GLN A 51 17.78 12.88 11.89
C GLN A 51 17.76 13.63 13.22
N THR A 52 16.71 13.40 14.03
CA THR A 52 16.59 14.03 15.35
C THR A 52 17.65 13.50 16.32
N THR A 53 17.89 12.19 16.35
CA THR A 53 18.94 11.58 17.19
C THR A 53 20.31 12.15 16.84
N GLN A 54 20.61 12.30 15.53
CA GLN A 54 21.92 12.78 15.07
C GLN A 54 22.18 14.26 15.46
N LEU A 55 21.14 15.10 15.47
CA LEU A 55 21.23 16.49 15.96
C LEU A 55 21.36 16.58 17.49
N VAL A 56 20.76 15.66 18.23
CA VAL A 56 20.84 15.62 19.72
C VAL A 56 22.19 15.08 20.19
N SER A 57 22.84 14.21 19.42
CA SER A 57 24.17 13.68 19.76
C SER A 57 25.34 14.66 19.57
N GLU A 58 25.13 15.87 19.01
CA GLU A 58 26.22 16.81 18.68
C GLU A 58 26.35 18.10 19.53
N PRO A 59 25.84 18.21 20.77
CA PRO A 59 26.52 19.10 21.71
C PRO A 59 26.62 18.54 23.15
N ASN A 60 27.87 18.39 23.60
CA ASN A 60 28.31 18.23 25.01
C ASN A 60 28.29 16.82 25.63
N GLU A 61 29.15 15.92 25.16
CA GLU A 61 29.89 15.09 26.12
C GLU A 61 31.21 15.79 26.43
N PRO A 62 31.38 16.39 27.63
CA PRO A 62 32.68 16.88 28.05
C PRO A 62 33.64 15.68 28.10
N PRO A 63 34.92 15.85 27.68
CA PRO A 63 35.88 14.76 27.71
C PRO A 63 35.99 14.17 29.12
N PRO A 64 36.10 12.83 29.25
CA PRO A 64 36.06 12.17 30.56
C PRO A 64 37.20 12.65 31.46
N PRO A 65 36.96 12.81 32.78
CA PRO A 65 38.00 13.21 33.71
C PRO A 65 39.09 12.13 33.78
N HIS A 66 40.30 12.48 33.39
CA HIS A 66 41.48 11.65 33.61
C HIS A 66 41.87 11.73 35.11
N TYR A 67 41.73 10.62 35.83
CA TYR A 67 42.20 10.42 37.21
C TYR A 67 43.57 9.74 37.25
#